data_AF-A0A2U2CMR9-F1
#
_entry.id   AF-A0A2U2CMR9-F1
#
_cell.length_a   1.000
_cell.length_b   1.000
_cell.length_c   1.000
_cell.angle_alpha   90.00
_cell.angle_beta   90.00
_cell.angle_gamma   90.00
#
_symmetry.space_group_name_H-M   'P 1'
#
loop_
_entity.id
_entity.type
_entity.pdbx_description
1 polymer ?
#
loop_
_entity_poly.entity_id
_entity_poly.type
_entity_poly.pdbx_seq_one_letter_code
_entity_poly.pdbx_strand_id
1 'polypeptide(L)'
;MSLAKLTASALAITAVAATAAAARNQISIVGSSTVFPYTQAVAEEFASQTGAPSPIVESTGTGGGMQIFCAGIGEGHPDLTGASRAMKSSEWELCQKNGVTDVTEALIGFDGLSIAVSRSNDFDWDLSLEEVYTALGAEVEVDGEWIANPYTKWSEINPDLPDSEILVLGPPPTSGTRDAFVELAMHEGCEALGHVKAQKEALDKKAYKSWVKENCSRMRTDGPFIEAGENDNLIVQRLESDPNAMGIFGYSFLFENEDKLKGVKIAGTAPNFDTIADKSYPVSRPLYFYTKNAHRGVIPNFQEFIEEYMSDAALAPGGYLSERGLVPLSDERRQKLQDAVINADAMEPKS
;
A
#
# COMPACT_ATOMS: atom_id res chain seq x y z
N MET A 1 -87.05 -33.90 9.67
CA MET A 1 -85.89 -34.02 10.58
C MET A 1 -84.89 -34.98 9.95
N SER A 2 -83.79 -34.45 9.41
CA SER A 2 -82.47 -35.07 9.23
C SER A 2 -81.75 -34.26 8.16
N LEU A 3 -80.88 -33.34 8.57
CA LEU A 3 -79.99 -32.59 7.69
C LEU A 3 -78.57 -33.02 8.02
N ALA A 4 -77.94 -33.63 7.03
CA ALA A 4 -76.62 -34.22 7.06
C ALA A 4 -75.54 -33.15 7.27
N LYS A 5 -74.56 -33.48 8.12
CA LYS A 5 -73.33 -32.71 8.30
C LYS A 5 -72.39 -32.98 7.12
N LEU A 6 -72.08 -31.94 6.33
CA LEU A 6 -70.96 -31.91 5.40
C LEU A 6 -69.71 -31.45 6.15
N THR A 7 -68.81 -32.38 6.46
CA THR A 7 -67.43 -32.09 6.85
C THR A 7 -66.59 -31.87 5.60
N ALA A 8 -66.22 -30.63 5.33
CA ALA A 8 -65.19 -30.30 4.34
C ALA A 8 -63.82 -30.31 5.02
N SER A 9 -62.99 -31.30 4.70
CA SER A 9 -61.58 -31.34 5.09
C SER A 9 -60.78 -30.40 4.18
N ALA A 10 -60.29 -29.29 4.72
CA ALA A 10 -59.31 -28.43 4.05
C ALA A 10 -57.90 -29.01 4.28
N LEU A 11 -57.32 -29.62 3.25
CA LEU A 11 -55.88 -29.90 3.21
C LEU A 11 -55.17 -28.61 2.78
N ALA A 12 -54.54 -27.95 3.75
CA ALA A 12 -53.61 -26.86 3.50
C ALA A 12 -52.27 -27.44 3.03
N ILE A 13 -51.93 -27.21 1.76
CA ILE A 13 -50.56 -27.40 1.26
C ILE A 13 -49.85 -26.06 1.43
N THR A 14 -49.16 -25.87 2.55
CA THR A 14 -48.16 -24.83 2.69
C THR A 14 -46.90 -25.30 1.96
N ALA A 15 -46.71 -24.83 0.73
CA ALA A 15 -45.42 -24.91 0.05
C ALA A 15 -44.46 -23.96 0.75
N VAL A 16 -43.58 -24.48 1.61
CA VAL A 16 -42.42 -23.76 2.11
C VAL A 16 -41.42 -23.70 0.95
N ALA A 17 -41.47 -22.61 0.18
CA ALA A 17 -40.37 -22.25 -0.69
C ALA A 17 -39.23 -21.76 0.21
N ALA A 18 -38.35 -22.69 0.60
CA ALA A 18 -37.04 -22.33 1.12
C ALA A 18 -36.27 -21.67 -0.04
N THR A 19 -36.29 -20.35 -0.11
CA THR A 19 -35.28 -19.62 -0.88
C THR A 19 -33.95 -19.90 -0.19
N ALA A 20 -33.19 -20.87 -0.71
CA ALA A 20 -31.77 -20.95 -0.43
C ALA A 20 -31.21 -19.56 -0.77
N ALA A 21 -30.64 -18.88 0.23
CA ALA A 21 -29.84 -17.71 -0.01
C ALA A 21 -28.73 -18.15 -0.98
N ALA A 22 -28.80 -17.66 -2.22
CA ALA A 22 -27.79 -17.99 -3.22
C ALA A 22 -26.53 -17.25 -2.82
N ALA A 23 -25.49 -18.01 -2.46
CA ALA A 23 -24.19 -17.43 -2.16
C ALA A 23 -23.75 -16.52 -3.28
N ARG A 24 -23.23 -15.32 -2.96
CA ARG A 24 -22.64 -14.48 -4.00
C ARG A 24 -21.55 -15.25 -4.74
N ASN A 25 -21.56 -15.18 -6.07
CA ASN A 25 -20.73 -16.01 -6.94
C ASN A 25 -19.33 -15.43 -7.20
N GLN A 26 -18.92 -14.41 -6.47
CA GLN A 26 -17.70 -13.65 -6.76
C GLN A 26 -17.08 -13.18 -5.46
N ILE A 27 -15.76 -13.28 -5.35
CA ILE A 27 -14.95 -12.80 -4.23
C ILE A 27 -14.97 -11.27 -4.22
N SER A 28 -15.02 -10.66 -3.04
CA SER A 28 -15.07 -9.22 -2.83
C SER A 28 -13.92 -8.79 -1.95
N ILE A 29 -13.17 -7.79 -2.43
CA ILE A 29 -11.92 -7.36 -1.86
C ILE A 29 -11.93 -5.85 -1.74
N VAL A 30 -11.50 -5.34 -0.58
CA VAL A 30 -11.37 -3.89 -0.33
C VAL A 30 -9.95 -3.55 0.14
N GLY A 31 -9.61 -2.27 0.23
CA GLY A 31 -8.50 -1.81 1.07
C GLY A 31 -7.50 -0.89 0.39
N SER A 32 -6.23 -1.07 0.73
CA SER A 32 -5.14 -0.17 0.37
C SER A 32 -5.06 0.08 -1.15
N SER A 33 -4.96 1.35 -1.54
CA SER A 33 -4.64 1.76 -2.91
C SER A 33 -3.26 1.25 -3.35
N THR A 34 -2.35 1.01 -2.41
CA THR A 34 -1.03 0.42 -2.67
C THR A 34 -1.10 -1.06 -2.99
N VAL A 35 -1.95 -1.79 -2.25
CA VAL A 35 -2.09 -3.24 -2.41
C VAL A 35 -3.01 -3.56 -3.59
N PHE A 36 -3.87 -2.61 -3.97
CA PHE A 36 -4.80 -2.71 -5.09
C PHE A 36 -4.17 -3.24 -6.39
N PRO A 37 -3.09 -2.66 -6.97
CA PRO A 37 -2.53 -3.14 -8.23
C PRO A 37 -2.02 -4.58 -8.17
N TYR A 38 -1.45 -5.00 -7.03
CA TYR A 38 -0.99 -6.36 -6.82
C TYR A 38 -2.17 -7.33 -6.76
N THR A 39 -3.18 -7.03 -5.93
CA THR A 39 -4.37 -7.87 -5.80
C THR A 39 -5.19 -7.92 -7.09
N GLN A 40 -5.23 -6.84 -7.87
CA GLN A 40 -5.85 -6.81 -9.19
C GLN A 40 -5.14 -7.75 -10.16
N ALA A 41 -3.79 -7.77 -10.16
CA ALA A 41 -3.03 -8.70 -10.97
C ALA A 41 -3.30 -10.17 -10.61
N VAL A 42 -3.35 -10.49 -9.30
CA VAL A 42 -3.73 -11.84 -8.83
C VAL A 42 -5.16 -12.19 -9.26
N ALA A 43 -6.10 -11.25 -9.18
CA ALA A 43 -7.50 -11.47 -9.57
C ALA A 43 -7.63 -11.80 -11.08
N GLU A 44 -6.88 -11.08 -11.92
CA GLU A 44 -6.80 -11.32 -13.36
C GLU A 44 -6.18 -12.68 -13.69
N GLU A 45 -5.04 -12.99 -13.06
CA GLU A 45 -4.32 -14.26 -13.27
C GLU A 45 -5.17 -15.46 -12.81
N PHE A 46 -5.78 -15.36 -11.64
CA PHE A 46 -6.72 -16.35 -11.12
C PHE A 46 -7.89 -16.59 -12.09
N ALA A 47 -8.52 -15.53 -12.60
CA ALA A 47 -9.64 -15.66 -13.53
C ALA A 47 -9.19 -16.29 -14.87
N SER A 48 -8.01 -15.90 -15.35
CA SER A 48 -7.39 -16.43 -16.55
C SER A 48 -7.11 -17.93 -16.45
N GLN A 49 -6.56 -18.38 -15.32
CA GLN A 49 -6.17 -19.78 -15.13
C GLN A 49 -7.34 -20.71 -14.81
N THR A 50 -8.32 -20.22 -14.04
CA THR A 50 -9.41 -21.07 -13.52
C THR A 50 -10.70 -20.99 -14.34
N GLY A 51 -10.89 -19.90 -15.10
CA GLY A 51 -12.17 -19.58 -15.75
C GLY A 51 -13.27 -19.14 -14.77
N ALA A 52 -12.96 -18.96 -13.49
CA ALA A 52 -13.87 -18.42 -12.49
C ALA A 52 -14.12 -16.91 -12.71
N PRO A 53 -15.21 -16.34 -12.17
CA PRO A 53 -15.40 -14.90 -12.15
C PRO A 53 -14.24 -14.20 -11.44
N SER A 54 -13.63 -13.19 -12.09
CA SER A 54 -12.58 -12.37 -11.48
C SER A 54 -13.07 -11.75 -10.17
N PRO A 55 -12.32 -11.80 -9.06
CA PRO A 55 -12.64 -11.06 -7.85
C PRO A 55 -12.94 -9.58 -8.12
N ILE A 56 -13.88 -9.00 -7.36
CA ILE A 56 -14.11 -7.55 -7.34
C ILE A 56 -13.11 -6.94 -6.37
N VAL A 57 -12.24 -6.06 -6.86
CA VAL A 57 -11.24 -5.36 -6.05
C VAL A 57 -11.60 -3.87 -6.00
N GLU A 58 -11.75 -3.32 -4.80
CA GLU A 58 -12.08 -1.91 -4.58
C GLU A 58 -11.03 -1.21 -3.71
N SER A 59 -10.47 -0.11 -4.22
CA SER A 59 -9.57 0.74 -3.45
C SER A 59 -10.36 1.63 -2.50
N THR A 60 -10.20 1.42 -1.20
CA THR A 60 -10.90 2.16 -0.12
C THR A 60 -9.94 2.73 0.93
N GLY A 61 -8.63 2.60 0.69
CA GLY A 61 -7.56 2.92 1.63
C GLY A 61 -7.44 1.89 2.76
N THR A 62 -6.27 1.80 3.40
CA THR A 62 -6.02 0.80 4.44
C THR A 62 -6.89 0.98 5.69
N GLY A 63 -7.20 2.23 6.08
CA GLY A 63 -8.11 2.48 7.20
C GLY A 63 -9.57 2.19 6.86
N GLY A 64 -10.04 2.66 5.69
CA GLY A 64 -11.41 2.44 5.22
C GLY A 64 -11.69 0.98 4.94
N GLY A 65 -10.78 0.29 4.27
CA GLY A 65 -10.88 -1.15 4.00
C GLY A 65 -10.96 -1.99 5.27
N MET A 66 -10.19 -1.65 6.32
CA MET A 66 -10.30 -2.33 7.62
C MET A 66 -11.67 -2.11 8.27
N GLN A 67 -12.25 -0.91 8.17
CA GLN A 67 -13.60 -0.65 8.69
C GLN A 67 -14.67 -1.48 7.97
N ILE A 68 -14.60 -1.56 6.63
CA ILE A 68 -15.55 -2.32 5.81
C ILE A 68 -15.36 -3.83 6.04
N PHE A 69 -14.11 -4.30 6.07
CA PHE A 69 -13.77 -5.69 6.35
C PHE A 69 -14.25 -6.11 7.74
N CYS A 70 -13.96 -5.34 8.78
CA CYS A 70 -14.38 -5.63 10.14
C CYS A 70 -15.87 -5.38 10.42
N ALA A 71 -16.68 -5.00 9.43
CA ALA A 71 -18.11 -4.71 9.63
C ALA A 71 -18.96 -5.97 9.91
N GLY A 72 -18.45 -7.16 9.60
CA GLY A 72 -19.15 -8.42 9.86
C GLY A 72 -18.67 -9.59 9.01
N ILE A 73 -19.34 -10.72 9.16
CA ILE A 73 -19.14 -11.97 8.39
C ILE A 73 -20.36 -12.24 7.50
N GLY A 74 -20.21 -13.19 6.57
CA GLY A 74 -21.24 -13.52 5.58
C GLY A 74 -21.09 -12.75 4.27
N GLU A 75 -22.00 -13.02 3.33
CA GLU A 75 -21.88 -12.63 1.92
C GLU A 75 -21.98 -11.13 1.68
N GLY A 76 -22.60 -10.37 2.58
CA GLY A 76 -22.70 -8.91 2.48
C GLY A 76 -21.40 -8.16 2.82
N HIS A 77 -20.33 -8.87 3.22
CA HIS A 77 -19.07 -8.27 3.64
C HIS A 77 -17.90 -8.78 2.78
N PRO A 78 -16.84 -7.97 2.58
CA PRO A 78 -15.66 -8.40 1.83
C PRO A 78 -14.95 -9.59 2.48
N ASP A 79 -14.29 -10.40 1.66
CA ASP A 79 -13.59 -11.62 2.05
C ASP A 79 -12.13 -11.35 2.42
N LEU A 80 -11.53 -10.37 1.74
CA LEU A 80 -10.14 -9.97 1.88
C LEU A 80 -10.03 -8.46 1.99
N THR A 81 -9.07 -7.99 2.80
CA THR A 81 -8.68 -6.57 2.82
C THR A 81 -7.18 -6.38 2.65
N GLY A 82 -6.78 -5.56 1.70
CA GLY A 82 -5.38 -5.17 1.48
C GLY A 82 -4.97 -4.03 2.41
N ALA A 83 -3.74 -4.04 2.92
CA ALA A 83 -3.24 -3.02 3.84
C ALA A 83 -1.76 -2.70 3.61
N SER A 84 -1.40 -1.43 3.65
CA SER A 84 0.00 -0.96 3.56
C SER A 84 0.65 -0.75 4.94
N ARG A 85 0.01 -1.25 6.00
CA ARG A 85 0.50 -1.33 7.38
C ARG A 85 -0.24 -2.44 8.12
N ALA A 86 0.31 -2.91 9.24
CA ALA A 86 -0.34 -3.93 10.06
C ALA A 86 -1.71 -3.48 10.60
N MET A 87 -2.64 -4.41 10.85
CA MET A 87 -3.91 -4.11 11.51
C MET A 87 -3.64 -3.51 12.90
N LYS A 88 -4.36 -2.43 13.24
CA LYS A 88 -4.22 -1.80 14.55
C LYS A 88 -5.06 -2.55 15.59
N SER A 89 -4.67 -2.49 16.86
CA SER A 89 -5.42 -3.10 17.96
C SER A 89 -6.88 -2.62 18.00
N SER A 90 -7.14 -1.33 17.76
CA SER A 90 -8.51 -0.79 17.67
C SER A 90 -9.33 -1.31 16.48
N GLU A 91 -8.67 -1.69 15.39
CA GLU A 91 -9.33 -2.29 14.22
C GLU A 91 -9.61 -3.78 14.49
N TRP A 92 -8.70 -4.47 15.16
CA TRP A 92 -8.92 -5.83 15.63
C TRP A 92 -10.06 -5.92 16.66
N GLU A 93 -10.16 -4.97 17.59
CA GLU A 93 -11.30 -4.84 18.52
C GLU A 93 -12.62 -4.64 17.78
N LEU A 94 -12.63 -3.82 16.71
CA LEU A 94 -13.82 -3.65 15.86
C LEU A 94 -14.21 -4.95 15.17
N CYS A 95 -13.23 -5.67 14.61
CA CYS A 95 -13.42 -6.99 14.00
C CYS A 95 -14.09 -7.97 14.99
N GLN A 96 -13.51 -8.11 16.19
CA GLN A 96 -14.04 -8.99 17.23
C GLN A 96 -15.46 -8.61 17.66
N LYS A 97 -15.71 -7.31 17.86
CA LYS A 97 -17.04 -6.79 18.24
C LYS A 97 -18.12 -7.16 17.22
N ASN A 98 -17.76 -7.26 15.95
CA ASN A 98 -18.67 -7.60 14.86
C ASN A 98 -18.58 -9.07 14.43
N GLY A 99 -17.95 -9.94 15.24
CA GLY A 99 -17.88 -11.38 15.01
C GLY A 99 -16.80 -11.83 14.02
N VAL A 100 -15.99 -10.93 13.49
CA VAL A 100 -14.81 -11.24 12.67
C VAL A 100 -13.66 -11.60 13.63
N THR A 101 -13.62 -12.86 14.06
CA THR A 101 -12.71 -13.34 15.13
C THR A 101 -11.66 -14.34 14.64
N ASP A 102 -11.81 -14.85 13.42
CA ASP A 102 -10.90 -15.81 12.79
C ASP A 102 -10.42 -15.23 11.45
N VAL A 103 -9.24 -14.62 11.51
CA VAL A 103 -8.64 -13.85 10.41
C VAL A 103 -7.21 -14.34 10.22
N THR A 104 -6.80 -14.57 8.98
CA THR A 104 -5.39 -14.81 8.65
C THR A 104 -4.75 -13.52 8.14
N GLU A 105 -3.57 -13.19 8.65
CA GLU A 105 -2.73 -12.07 8.19
C GLU A 105 -1.67 -12.59 7.22
N ALA A 106 -1.51 -11.93 6.07
CA ALA A 106 -0.45 -12.25 5.13
C ALA A 106 0.43 -11.02 4.87
N LEU A 107 1.68 -11.01 5.34
CA LEU A 107 2.69 -10.04 4.92
C LEU A 107 3.26 -10.47 3.57
N ILE A 108 2.77 -9.92 2.47
CA ILE A 108 3.11 -10.40 1.12
C ILE A 108 4.45 -9.88 0.60
N GLY A 109 4.98 -8.83 1.22
CA GLY A 109 6.25 -8.23 0.81
C GLY A 109 6.32 -6.78 1.26
N PHE A 110 7.12 -6.01 0.53
CA PHE A 110 7.32 -4.61 0.81
C PHE A 110 7.13 -3.77 -0.46
N ASP A 111 6.62 -2.57 -0.26
CA ASP A 111 6.67 -1.48 -1.21
C ASP A 111 7.85 -0.60 -0.78
N GLY A 112 8.92 -0.59 -1.57
CA GLY A 112 10.11 0.23 -1.32
C GLY A 112 10.23 1.27 -2.41
N LEU A 113 10.50 2.53 -2.05
CA LEU A 113 10.76 3.59 -3.01
C LEU A 113 12.20 4.05 -2.89
N SER A 114 12.82 4.31 -4.04
CA SER A 114 14.18 4.82 -4.10
C SER A 114 14.19 6.26 -4.56
N ILE A 115 15.03 7.07 -3.91
CA ILE A 115 15.65 8.24 -4.54
C ILE A 115 16.96 7.74 -5.14
N ALA A 116 17.20 7.98 -6.41
CA ALA A 116 18.38 7.50 -7.11
C ALA A 116 19.05 8.61 -7.92
N VAL A 117 20.34 8.45 -8.15
CA VAL A 117 21.15 9.29 -9.05
C VAL A 117 21.89 8.41 -10.04
N SER A 118 22.41 9.02 -11.11
CA SER A 118 23.37 8.34 -11.98
C SER A 118 24.54 7.78 -11.20
N ARG A 119 25.03 6.60 -11.58
CA ARG A 119 26.27 6.03 -11.03
C ARG A 119 27.49 6.88 -11.37
N SER A 120 27.42 7.73 -12.40
CA SER A 120 28.47 8.70 -12.72
C SER A 120 28.42 9.98 -11.86
N ASN A 121 27.43 10.12 -10.96
CA ASN A 121 27.46 11.16 -9.94
C ASN A 121 28.48 10.75 -8.86
N ASP A 122 29.47 11.60 -8.57
CA ASP A 122 30.55 11.27 -7.64
C ASP A 122 30.23 11.61 -6.18
N PHE A 123 29.14 12.32 -5.90
CA PHE A 123 28.75 12.69 -4.54
C PHE A 123 28.16 11.49 -3.79
N ASP A 124 28.54 11.31 -2.51
CA ASP A 124 27.97 10.29 -1.62
C ASP A 124 26.75 10.86 -0.91
N TRP A 125 25.59 10.77 -1.58
CA TRP A 125 24.35 11.34 -1.07
C TRP A 125 23.81 10.58 0.14
N ASP A 126 23.53 11.34 1.19
CA ASP A 126 22.78 10.93 2.37
C ASP A 126 21.87 12.07 2.78
N LEU A 127 20.55 11.86 2.69
CA LEU A 127 19.54 12.88 2.95
C LEU A 127 18.68 12.46 4.15
N SER A 128 18.34 13.41 5.00
CA SER A 128 17.21 13.27 5.91
C SER A 128 15.89 13.47 5.16
N LEU A 129 14.80 12.95 5.72
CA LEU A 129 13.47 13.22 5.17
C LEU A 129 13.09 14.71 5.27
N GLU A 130 13.61 15.43 6.27
CA GLU A 130 13.45 16.87 6.41
C GLU A 130 14.05 17.62 5.21
N GLU A 131 15.25 17.23 4.77
CA GLU A 131 15.89 17.81 3.58
C GLU A 131 15.16 17.43 2.29
N VAL A 132 14.69 16.18 2.18
CA VAL A 132 13.86 15.74 1.05
C VAL A 132 12.58 16.59 0.97
N TYR A 133 11.88 16.80 2.09
CA TYR A 133 10.70 17.65 2.13
C TYR A 133 11.05 19.10 1.79
N THR A 134 12.13 19.64 2.36
CA THR A 134 12.55 21.02 2.14
C THR A 134 12.94 21.27 0.68
N ALA A 135 13.47 20.27 -0.03
CA ALA A 135 13.76 20.37 -1.45
C ALA A 135 12.50 20.33 -2.33
N LEU A 136 11.52 19.50 -1.97
CA LEU A 136 10.42 19.09 -2.86
C LEU A 136 9.05 19.68 -2.50
N GLY A 137 8.86 20.15 -1.27
CA GLY A 137 7.60 20.72 -0.80
C GLY A 137 7.29 22.03 -1.52
N ALA A 138 6.03 22.29 -1.84
CA ALA A 138 5.63 23.54 -2.47
C ALA A 138 5.75 24.74 -1.52
N GLU A 139 5.59 24.49 -0.23
CA GLU A 139 5.80 25.45 0.85
C GLU A 139 6.63 24.80 1.96
N VAL A 140 7.47 25.61 2.59
CA VAL A 140 8.41 25.18 3.63
C VAL A 140 8.50 26.26 4.70
N GLU A 141 9.03 25.88 5.86
CA GLU A 141 9.35 26.83 6.92
C GLU A 141 10.67 27.55 6.60
N VAL A 142 10.63 28.89 6.58
CA VAL A 142 11.82 29.75 6.51
C VAL A 142 11.69 30.81 7.58
N ASP A 143 12.66 30.88 8.48
CA ASP A 143 12.67 31.83 9.61
C ASP A 143 11.37 31.80 10.46
N GLY A 144 10.73 30.63 10.56
CA GLY A 144 9.48 30.41 11.32
C GLY A 144 8.20 30.70 10.54
N GLU A 145 8.30 31.16 9.29
CA GLU A 145 7.16 31.43 8.42
C GLU A 145 6.96 30.33 7.37
N TRP A 146 5.71 29.96 7.11
CA TRP A 146 5.34 29.01 6.07
C TRP A 146 5.19 29.76 4.74
N ILE A 147 6.16 29.61 3.84
CA ILE A 147 6.23 30.36 2.58
C ILE A 147 6.42 29.43 1.38
N ALA A 148 6.19 29.96 0.18
CA ALA A 148 6.54 29.26 -1.06
C ALA A 148 8.03 28.90 -1.06
N ASN A 149 8.35 27.67 -1.45
CA ASN A 149 9.69 27.12 -1.34
C ASN A 149 10.73 27.95 -2.12
N PRO A 150 11.67 28.63 -1.44
CA PRO A 150 12.63 29.51 -2.12
C PRO A 150 13.90 28.78 -2.56
N TYR A 151 14.13 27.55 -2.07
CA TYR A 151 15.38 26.83 -2.28
C TYR A 151 15.48 26.35 -3.73
N THR A 152 16.60 26.61 -4.37
CA THR A 152 16.92 26.21 -5.75
C THR A 152 18.16 25.33 -5.82
N LYS A 153 18.96 25.29 -4.76
CA LYS A 153 20.16 24.45 -4.66
C LYS A 153 20.18 23.62 -3.37
N TRP A 154 20.88 22.49 -3.41
CA TRP A 154 21.00 21.62 -2.23
C TRP A 154 21.82 22.25 -1.10
N SER A 155 22.87 23.01 -1.44
CA SER A 155 23.71 23.77 -0.51
C SER A 155 22.95 24.84 0.30
N GLU A 156 21.80 25.32 -0.21
CA GLU A 156 20.94 26.27 0.49
C GLU A 156 20.11 25.61 1.60
N ILE A 157 19.87 24.30 1.49
CA ILE A 157 19.14 23.50 2.47
C ILE A 157 20.09 22.97 3.54
N ASN A 158 21.23 22.40 3.11
CA ASN A 158 22.28 21.94 4.00
C ASN A 158 23.67 22.25 3.37
N PRO A 159 24.54 23.00 4.04
CA PRO A 159 25.85 23.39 3.50
C PRO A 159 26.82 22.22 3.25
N ASP A 160 26.56 21.03 3.81
CA ASP A 160 27.32 19.80 3.55
C ASP A 160 26.90 19.11 2.24
N LEU A 161 25.76 19.50 1.65
CA LEU A 161 25.28 19.05 0.34
C LEU A 161 25.93 19.86 -0.81
N PRO A 162 25.96 19.33 -2.05
CA PRO A 162 26.66 19.99 -3.14
C PRO A 162 25.99 21.30 -3.57
N ASP A 163 26.78 22.25 -4.07
CA ASP A 163 26.29 23.51 -4.66
C ASP A 163 25.71 23.32 -6.08
N SER A 164 24.86 22.30 -6.24
CA SER A 164 24.15 22.00 -7.48
C SER A 164 22.68 22.38 -7.39
N GLU A 165 22.08 22.70 -8.53
CA GLU A 165 20.64 22.92 -8.63
C GLU A 165 19.86 21.68 -8.16
N ILE A 166 18.73 21.93 -7.51
CA ILE A 166 17.76 20.89 -7.19
C ILE A 166 17.05 20.55 -8.50
N LEU A 167 17.30 19.33 -8.99
CA LEU A 167 16.63 18.77 -10.16
C LEU A 167 16.20 17.35 -9.84
N VAL A 168 14.92 17.18 -9.51
CA VAL A 168 14.35 15.89 -9.13
C VAL A 168 13.23 15.51 -10.08
N LEU A 169 13.35 14.35 -10.70
CA LEU A 169 12.30 13.74 -11.51
C LEU A 169 11.47 12.80 -10.66
N GLY A 170 10.17 12.78 -10.89
CA GLY A 170 9.32 11.84 -10.19
C GLY A 170 7.99 11.58 -10.90
N PRO A 171 7.21 10.63 -10.36
CA PRO A 171 5.94 10.24 -10.92
C PRO A 171 4.89 11.39 -10.88
N PRO A 172 3.90 11.37 -11.79
CA PRO A 172 2.82 12.36 -11.83
C PRO A 172 1.83 12.19 -10.67
N PRO A 173 0.93 13.16 -10.41
CA PRO A 173 -0.06 13.10 -9.32
C PRO A 173 -1.03 11.91 -9.41
N THR A 174 -1.11 11.25 -10.56
CA THR A 174 -1.97 10.08 -10.83
C THR A 174 -1.32 8.75 -10.46
N SER A 175 -0.03 8.75 -10.12
CA SER A 175 0.76 7.55 -9.84
C SER A 175 0.69 7.12 -8.37
N GLY A 176 0.49 5.82 -8.14
CA GLY A 176 0.55 5.23 -6.80
C GLY A 176 1.92 5.35 -6.14
N THR A 177 3.00 5.42 -6.93
CA THR A 177 4.36 5.68 -6.43
C THR A 177 4.45 7.08 -5.83
N ARG A 178 3.80 8.08 -6.45
CA ARG A 178 3.74 9.44 -5.87
C ARG A 178 2.96 9.45 -4.56
N ASP A 179 1.80 8.79 -4.52
CA ASP A 179 1.01 8.69 -3.29
C ASP A 179 1.82 8.07 -2.14
N ALA A 180 2.56 7.00 -2.43
CA ALA A 180 3.43 6.34 -1.47
C ALA A 180 4.58 7.26 -1.01
N PHE A 181 5.23 7.97 -1.94
CA PHE A 181 6.32 8.89 -1.62
C PHE A 181 5.84 10.07 -0.78
N VAL A 182 4.65 10.60 -1.07
CA VAL A 182 4.05 11.67 -0.27
C VAL A 182 3.80 11.20 1.16
N GLU A 183 3.24 10.00 1.34
CA GLU A 183 2.97 9.45 2.68
C GLU A 183 4.26 9.14 3.45
N LEU A 184 5.22 8.45 2.82
CA LEU A 184 6.39 7.90 3.51
C LEU A 184 7.55 8.88 3.66
N ALA A 185 7.72 9.80 2.71
CA ALA A 185 8.83 10.75 2.71
C ALA A 185 8.36 12.18 2.98
N MET A 186 7.38 12.69 2.23
CA MET A 186 6.98 14.10 2.34
C MET A 186 6.30 14.39 3.68
N HIS A 187 5.35 13.57 4.13
CA HIS A 187 4.69 13.80 5.41
C HIS A 187 5.68 13.66 6.57
N GLU A 188 6.42 12.56 6.64
CA GLU A 188 7.41 12.33 7.71
C GLU A 188 8.50 13.42 7.74
N GLY A 189 8.97 13.86 6.57
CA GLY A 189 9.93 14.96 6.46
C GLY A 189 9.36 16.31 6.90
N CYS A 190 8.13 16.62 6.50
CA CYS A 190 7.43 17.82 6.94
C CYS A 190 7.21 17.84 8.46
N GLU A 191 6.82 16.69 9.04
CA GLU A 191 6.61 16.54 10.49
C GLU A 191 7.89 16.75 11.32
N ALA A 192 9.06 16.69 10.69
CA ALA A 192 10.33 17.00 11.34
C ALA A 192 10.58 18.52 11.50
N LEU A 193 9.90 19.38 10.74
CA LEU A 193 10.06 20.83 10.81
C LEU A 193 9.52 21.42 12.12
N GLY A 194 10.15 22.51 12.59
CA GLY A 194 9.82 23.17 13.85
C GLY A 194 8.38 23.69 13.91
N HIS A 195 7.94 24.35 12.84
CA HIS A 195 6.59 24.86 12.68
C HIS A 195 5.55 23.75 12.79
N VAL A 196 5.80 22.60 12.17
CA VAL A 196 4.85 21.48 12.14
C VAL A 196 4.79 20.77 13.49
N LYS A 197 5.93 20.64 14.19
CA LYS A 197 5.97 20.18 15.58
C LYS A 197 5.10 21.03 16.49
N ALA A 198 5.08 22.36 16.31
CA ALA A 198 4.19 23.25 17.07
C ALA A 198 2.69 22.98 16.78
N GLN A 199 2.33 22.65 15.54
CA GLN A 199 0.95 22.27 15.20
C GLN A 199 0.53 20.97 15.88
N LYS A 200 1.45 20.02 16.07
CA LYS A 200 1.21 18.74 16.77
C LYS A 200 0.81 18.94 18.23
N GLU A 201 1.36 19.96 18.88
CA GLU A 201 1.04 20.31 20.27
C GLU A 201 -0.29 21.05 20.38
N ALA A 202 -0.65 21.83 19.36
CA ALA A 202 -1.84 22.67 19.35
C ALA A 202 -3.13 21.94 18.91
N LEU A 203 -3.01 20.90 18.07
CA LEU A 203 -4.12 20.22 17.44
C LEU A 203 -4.38 18.83 18.04
N ASP A 204 -5.64 18.38 18.00
CA ASP A 204 -5.93 16.97 18.27
C ASP A 204 -5.38 16.06 17.17
N LYS A 205 -5.26 14.76 17.45
CA LYS A 205 -4.67 13.77 16.52
C LYS A 205 -5.33 13.74 15.14
N LYS A 206 -6.65 13.94 15.04
CA LYS A 206 -7.36 13.93 13.75
C LYS A 206 -7.11 15.24 13.01
N ALA A 207 -7.24 16.38 13.72
CA ALA A 207 -6.97 17.70 13.15
C ALA A 207 -5.52 17.83 12.67
N TYR A 208 -4.54 17.36 13.45
CA TYR A 208 -3.13 17.34 13.08
C TYR A 208 -2.88 16.53 11.80
N LYS A 209 -3.44 15.31 11.69
CA LYS A 209 -3.30 14.48 10.48
C LYS A 209 -3.93 15.12 9.26
N SER A 210 -5.09 15.77 9.41
CA SER A 210 -5.71 16.55 8.34
C SER A 210 -4.80 17.72 7.93
N TRP A 211 -4.25 18.43 8.91
CA TRP A 211 -3.34 19.55 8.66
C TRP A 211 -2.08 19.12 7.90
N VAL A 212 -1.41 18.04 8.33
CA VAL A 212 -0.24 17.48 7.63
C VAL A 212 -0.62 17.09 6.21
N LYS A 213 -1.75 16.40 6.02
CA LYS A 213 -2.21 16.02 4.69
C LYS A 213 -2.47 17.24 3.80
N GLU A 214 -3.06 18.30 4.35
CA GLU A 214 -3.40 19.51 3.59
C GLU A 214 -2.16 20.34 3.23
N ASN A 215 -1.19 20.45 4.14
CA ASN A 215 -0.06 21.39 4.00
C ASN A 215 1.23 20.72 3.53
N CYS A 216 1.43 19.43 3.81
CA CYS A 216 2.68 18.71 3.50
C CYS A 216 2.58 17.81 2.26
N SER A 217 1.40 17.63 1.65
CA SER A 217 1.27 16.74 0.48
C SER A 217 1.67 17.40 -0.84
N ARG A 218 1.67 18.74 -0.89
CA ARG A 218 1.84 19.47 -2.15
C ARG A 218 3.32 19.55 -2.49
N MET A 219 3.72 18.85 -3.55
CA MET A 219 5.05 19.00 -4.15
C MET A 219 5.10 20.27 -5.01
N ARG A 220 6.28 20.88 -5.10
CA ARG A 220 6.53 22.10 -5.86
C ARG A 220 6.40 21.87 -7.37
N THR A 221 6.03 22.92 -8.11
CA THR A 221 5.79 22.87 -9.57
C THR A 221 6.46 24.04 -10.31
N ASP A 222 7.44 24.66 -9.66
CA ASP A 222 8.16 25.87 -10.07
C ASP A 222 9.50 25.56 -10.77
N GLY A 223 9.79 24.29 -11.09
CA GLY A 223 10.95 23.88 -11.87
C GLY A 223 11.80 22.77 -11.23
N PRO A 224 12.21 22.88 -9.95
CA PRO A 224 13.11 21.91 -9.32
C PRO A 224 12.58 20.47 -9.22
N PHE A 225 11.26 20.29 -9.21
CA PHE A 225 10.62 19.00 -9.38
C PHE A 225 9.95 18.91 -10.76
N ILE A 226 10.28 17.85 -11.51
CA ILE A 226 9.75 17.59 -12.85
C ILE A 226 8.98 16.27 -12.85
N GLU A 227 7.72 16.34 -13.26
CA GLU A 227 6.87 15.15 -13.44
C GLU A 227 7.27 14.40 -14.72
N ALA A 228 7.65 13.13 -14.59
CA ALA A 228 8.22 12.33 -15.67
C ALA A 228 7.20 11.39 -16.38
N GLY A 229 5.91 11.53 -16.08
CA GLY A 229 4.85 10.65 -16.60
C GLY A 229 4.82 9.27 -15.91
N GLU A 230 3.88 8.41 -16.32
CA GLU A 230 3.63 7.11 -15.66
C GLU A 230 4.69 6.02 -15.90
N ASN A 231 5.67 6.28 -16.76
CA ASN A 231 6.71 5.30 -17.11
C ASN A 231 8.01 5.63 -16.40
N ASP A 232 8.27 4.96 -15.28
CA ASP A 232 9.47 5.16 -14.46
C ASP A 232 10.79 4.90 -15.23
N ASN A 233 10.78 4.11 -16.30
CA ASN A 233 11.97 3.94 -17.16
C ASN A 233 12.40 5.25 -17.84
N LEU A 234 11.50 6.21 -18.03
CA LEU A 234 11.86 7.54 -18.53
C LEU A 234 12.71 8.31 -17.51
N ILE A 235 12.46 8.10 -16.21
CA ILE A 235 13.29 8.67 -15.14
C ILE A 235 14.68 8.05 -15.21
N VAL A 236 14.78 6.71 -15.28
CA VAL A 236 16.06 5.99 -15.40
C VAL A 236 16.89 6.54 -16.57
N GLN A 237 16.30 6.64 -17.77
CA GLN A 237 16.97 7.17 -18.96
C GLN A 237 17.43 8.62 -18.77
N ARG A 238 16.63 9.45 -18.08
CA ARG A 238 17.00 10.83 -17.80
C ARG A 238 18.19 10.91 -16.85
N LEU A 239 18.22 10.10 -15.79
CA LEU A 239 19.34 10.06 -14.84
C LEU A 239 20.64 9.63 -15.53
N GLU A 240 20.61 8.64 -16.41
CA GLU A 240 21.79 8.26 -17.21
C GLU A 240 22.33 9.44 -18.03
N SER A 241 21.44 10.26 -18.59
CA SER A 241 21.81 11.43 -19.41
C SER A 241 22.24 12.66 -18.60
N ASP A 242 21.85 12.74 -17.33
CA ASP A 242 22.01 13.93 -16.49
C ASP A 242 22.49 13.51 -15.09
N PRO A 243 23.83 13.45 -14.87
CA PRO A 243 24.39 12.99 -13.61
C PRO A 243 24.03 13.85 -12.40
N ASN A 244 23.53 15.07 -12.59
CA ASN A 244 23.17 15.98 -11.51
C ASN A 244 21.69 15.85 -11.08
N ALA A 245 20.87 15.14 -11.86
CA ALA A 245 19.48 14.92 -11.53
C ALA A 245 19.31 13.77 -10.52
N MET A 246 18.24 13.85 -9.71
CA MET A 246 17.73 12.73 -8.91
C MET A 246 16.42 12.21 -9.50
N GLY A 247 16.10 10.95 -9.25
CA GLY A 247 14.85 10.33 -9.64
C GLY A 247 14.16 9.64 -8.47
N ILE A 248 12.84 9.72 -8.43
CA ILE A 248 11.98 9.03 -7.46
C ILE A 248 11.18 7.97 -8.22
N PHE A 249 11.27 6.71 -7.80
CA PHE A 249 10.51 5.59 -8.38
C PHE A 249 10.52 4.38 -7.42
N GLY A 250 9.79 3.31 -7.77
CA GLY A 250 9.80 2.06 -7.01
C GLY A 250 11.19 1.40 -7.01
N TYR A 251 11.59 0.79 -5.89
CA TYR A 251 12.93 0.21 -5.69
C TYR A 251 13.31 -0.83 -6.75
N SER A 252 12.34 -1.55 -7.33
CA SER A 252 12.61 -2.51 -8.42
C SER A 252 13.36 -1.87 -9.60
N PHE A 253 13.03 -0.62 -9.98
CA PHE A 253 13.73 0.08 -11.06
C PHE A 253 15.18 0.43 -10.71
N LEU A 254 15.46 0.71 -9.42
CA LEU A 254 16.84 0.88 -8.96
C LEU A 254 17.58 -0.45 -9.06
N PHE A 255 16.97 -1.52 -8.53
CA PHE A 255 17.55 -2.86 -8.52
C PHE A 255 17.87 -3.39 -9.94
N GLU A 256 16.95 -3.19 -10.89
CA GLU A 256 17.13 -3.61 -12.28
C GLU A 256 18.18 -2.80 -13.05
N ASN A 257 18.53 -1.61 -12.56
CA ASN A 257 19.46 -0.68 -13.22
C ASN A 257 20.65 -0.34 -12.32
N GLU A 258 21.05 -1.25 -11.41
CA GLU A 258 22.18 -1.03 -10.52
C GLU A 258 23.50 -0.84 -11.27
N ASP A 259 23.65 -1.35 -12.51
CA ASP A 259 24.83 -1.07 -13.33
C ASP A 259 24.96 0.41 -13.73
N LYS A 260 23.86 1.16 -13.69
CA LYS A 260 23.78 2.55 -14.18
C LYS A 260 23.41 3.57 -13.14
N LEU A 261 22.66 3.16 -12.12
CA LEU A 261 22.16 4.01 -11.05
C LEU A 261 22.72 3.59 -9.71
N LYS A 262 22.70 4.52 -8.76
CA LYS A 262 22.94 4.23 -7.34
C LYS A 262 21.87 4.92 -6.49
N GLY A 263 21.42 4.24 -5.44
CA GLY A 263 20.45 4.78 -4.49
C GLY A 263 21.07 5.84 -3.60
N VAL A 264 20.31 6.89 -3.31
CA VAL A 264 20.60 7.89 -2.29
C VAL A 264 20.28 7.29 -0.92
N LYS A 265 21.18 7.43 0.06
CA LYS A 265 20.90 7.01 1.44
C LYS A 265 19.87 7.95 2.04
N ILE A 266 18.98 7.40 2.86
CA ILE A 266 18.06 8.19 3.67
C ILE A 266 18.37 7.93 5.14
N ALA A 267 18.76 8.99 5.86
CA ALA A 267 19.19 8.92 7.26
C ALA A 267 20.26 7.84 7.52
N GLY A 268 21.26 7.75 6.66
CA GLY A 268 22.37 6.79 6.75
C GLY A 268 22.09 5.41 6.14
N THR A 269 20.85 5.12 5.77
CA THR A 269 20.45 3.80 5.26
C THR A 269 20.27 3.83 3.74
N ALA A 270 20.99 2.97 3.01
CA ALA A 270 20.79 2.80 1.58
C ALA A 270 19.56 1.91 1.29
N PRO A 271 18.80 2.17 0.20
CA PRO A 271 17.74 1.27 -0.23
C PRO A 271 18.33 -0.05 -0.74
N ASN A 272 17.97 -1.17 -0.12
CA ASN A 272 18.20 -2.51 -0.64
C ASN A 272 17.15 -3.50 -0.09
N PHE A 273 17.14 -4.74 -0.59
CA PHE A 273 16.21 -5.77 -0.12
C PHE A 273 16.24 -5.96 1.40
N ASP A 274 17.42 -5.99 2.01
CA ASP A 274 17.56 -6.25 3.45
C ASP A 274 17.04 -5.07 4.27
N THR A 275 17.44 -3.84 3.92
CA THR A 275 17.06 -2.62 4.66
C THR A 275 15.58 -2.26 4.48
N ILE A 276 14.99 -2.62 3.34
CA ILE A 276 13.55 -2.53 3.11
C ILE A 276 12.82 -3.59 3.93
N ALA A 277 13.30 -4.84 3.92
CA ALA A 277 12.63 -5.96 4.57
C ALA A 277 12.70 -5.92 6.10
N ASP A 278 13.75 -5.32 6.68
CA ASP A 278 13.91 -5.13 8.12
C ASP A 278 13.38 -3.77 8.62
N LYS A 279 12.92 -2.91 7.69
CA LYS A 279 12.35 -1.57 7.92
C LYS A 279 13.36 -0.53 8.42
N SER A 280 14.65 -0.78 8.30
CA SER A 280 15.69 0.22 8.60
C SER A 280 15.76 1.33 7.54
N TYR A 281 15.31 1.05 6.31
CA TYR A 281 15.16 2.06 5.26
C TYR A 281 13.79 2.75 5.34
N PRO A 282 13.74 4.08 5.52
CA PRO A 282 12.52 4.77 5.95
C PRO A 282 11.48 4.96 4.85
N VAL A 283 11.89 4.93 3.57
CA VAL A 283 10.95 5.08 2.44
C VAL A 283 10.48 3.71 1.94
N SER A 284 10.01 2.91 2.88
CA SER A 284 9.45 1.60 2.61
C SER A 284 8.26 1.30 3.52
N ARG A 285 7.39 0.41 3.09
CA ARG A 285 6.29 -0.07 3.92
C ARG A 285 5.96 -1.54 3.68
N PRO A 286 5.55 -2.25 4.73
CA PRO A 286 5.08 -3.61 4.58
C PRO A 286 3.71 -3.65 3.90
N LEU A 287 3.53 -4.60 2.98
CA LEU A 287 2.27 -4.86 2.32
C LEU A 287 1.64 -6.12 2.88
N TYR A 288 0.37 -6.01 3.24
CA TYR A 288 -0.42 -7.10 3.79
C TYR A 288 -1.70 -7.31 3.01
N PHE A 289 -2.26 -8.51 3.14
CA PHE A 289 -3.69 -8.68 3.14
C PHE A 289 -4.18 -9.46 4.36
N TYR A 290 -5.48 -9.44 4.59
CA TYR A 290 -6.15 -10.19 5.64
C TYR A 290 -7.35 -10.92 5.07
N THR A 291 -7.54 -12.20 5.40
CA THR A 291 -8.68 -13.01 4.95
C THR A 291 -9.55 -13.42 6.11
N LYS A 292 -10.87 -13.44 5.92
CA LYS A 292 -11.79 -14.08 6.88
C LYS A 292 -11.80 -15.57 6.66
N ASN A 293 -11.34 -16.34 7.64
CA ASN A 293 -11.34 -17.79 7.51
C ASN A 293 -12.75 -18.38 7.49
N ALA A 294 -13.70 -17.71 8.16
CA ALA A 294 -15.13 -18.04 8.09
C ALA A 294 -15.74 -17.95 6.68
N HIS A 295 -15.07 -17.31 5.71
CA HIS A 295 -15.52 -17.25 4.32
C HIS A 295 -14.95 -18.38 3.45
N ARG A 296 -13.92 -19.09 3.91
CA ARG A 296 -13.36 -20.26 3.22
C ARG A 296 -14.38 -21.40 3.23
N GLY A 297 -14.58 -22.03 2.07
CA GLY A 297 -15.58 -23.10 1.88
C GLY A 297 -17.04 -22.61 1.83
N VAL A 298 -17.29 -21.31 2.00
CA VAL A 298 -18.61 -20.69 1.85
C VAL A 298 -18.67 -19.87 0.55
N ILE A 299 -17.64 -19.04 0.32
CA ILE A 299 -17.53 -18.23 -0.88
C ILE A 299 -16.86 -19.06 -1.99
N PRO A 300 -17.50 -19.21 -3.16
CA PRO A 300 -16.95 -20.01 -4.25
C PRO A 300 -15.55 -19.54 -4.67
N ASN A 301 -14.65 -20.51 -4.86
CA ASN A 301 -13.27 -20.34 -5.31
C ASN A 301 -12.36 -19.48 -4.41
N PHE A 302 -12.78 -19.15 -3.18
CA PHE A 302 -12.00 -18.26 -2.32
C PHE A 302 -10.68 -18.89 -1.86
N GLN A 303 -10.67 -20.20 -1.62
CA GLN A 303 -9.44 -20.91 -1.27
C GLN A 303 -8.45 -20.92 -2.44
N GLU A 304 -8.94 -21.22 -3.65
CA GLU A 304 -8.17 -21.27 -4.89
C GLU A 304 -7.58 -19.90 -5.24
N PHE A 305 -8.32 -18.81 -4.99
CA PHE A 305 -7.79 -17.46 -5.14
C PHE A 305 -6.66 -17.15 -4.14
N ILE A 306 -6.78 -17.61 -2.90
CA ILE A 306 -5.72 -17.45 -1.89
C ILE A 306 -4.49 -18.26 -2.28
N GLU A 307 -4.68 -19.47 -2.82
CA GLU A 307 -3.59 -20.31 -3.34
C GLU A 307 -2.88 -19.67 -4.53
N GLU A 308 -3.61 -19.03 -5.46
CA GLU A 308 -3.00 -18.24 -6.55
C GLU A 308 -2.21 -17.05 -6.01
N TYR A 309 -2.76 -16.30 -5.05
CA TYR A 309 -2.05 -15.19 -4.39
C TYR A 309 -0.76 -15.69 -3.72
N MET A 310 -0.80 -16.88 -3.12
CA MET A 310 0.33 -17.53 -2.46
C MET A 310 1.22 -18.32 -3.42
N SER A 311 0.99 -18.30 -4.73
CA SER A 311 1.81 -19.06 -5.67
C SER A 311 3.23 -18.49 -5.78
N ASP A 312 4.19 -19.34 -6.12
CA ASP A 312 5.55 -18.87 -6.44
C ASP A 312 5.54 -17.99 -7.71
N ALA A 313 4.63 -18.23 -8.65
CA ALA A 313 4.45 -17.39 -9.82
C ALA A 313 4.06 -15.94 -9.44
N ALA A 314 3.31 -15.77 -8.34
CA ALA A 314 2.96 -14.48 -7.79
C ALA A 314 4.10 -13.87 -6.95
N LEU A 315 4.55 -14.57 -5.90
CA LEU A 315 5.34 -13.99 -4.80
C LEU A 315 6.84 -14.29 -4.81
N ALA A 316 7.31 -15.27 -5.58
CA ALA A 316 8.76 -15.55 -5.62
C ALA A 316 9.51 -14.41 -6.32
N PRO A 317 10.83 -14.25 -6.07
CA PRO A 317 11.66 -13.33 -6.84
C PRO A 317 11.52 -13.57 -8.35
N GLY A 318 11.19 -12.52 -9.09
CA GLY A 318 10.90 -12.60 -10.53
C GLY A 318 9.49 -13.08 -10.88
N GLY A 319 8.62 -13.30 -9.89
CA GLY A 319 7.19 -13.50 -10.09
C GLY A 319 6.48 -12.23 -10.57
N TYR A 320 5.24 -12.37 -11.05
CA TYR A 320 4.53 -11.29 -11.70
C TYR A 320 4.18 -10.11 -10.77
N LEU A 321 4.21 -10.30 -9.44
CA LEU A 321 4.08 -9.19 -8.50
C LEU A 321 5.38 -8.40 -8.34
N SER A 322 6.55 -9.07 -8.42
CA SER A 322 7.84 -8.38 -8.42
C SER A 322 8.05 -7.53 -9.68
N GLU A 323 7.59 -8.01 -10.84
CA GLU A 323 7.55 -7.20 -12.08
C GLU A 323 6.71 -5.93 -11.94
N ARG A 324 5.82 -5.88 -10.94
CA ARG A 324 4.95 -4.73 -10.63
C ARG A 324 5.47 -3.88 -9.45
N GLY A 325 6.69 -4.14 -8.98
CA GLY A 325 7.35 -3.38 -7.93
C GLY A 325 7.30 -3.99 -6.53
N LEU A 326 6.71 -5.18 -6.36
CA LEU A 326 6.70 -5.85 -5.05
C LEU A 326 8.12 -6.34 -4.72
N VAL A 327 8.66 -5.86 -3.61
CA VAL A 327 9.89 -6.40 -3.03
C VAL A 327 9.54 -7.69 -2.29
N PRO A 328 9.96 -8.87 -2.79
CA PRO A 328 9.54 -10.15 -2.26
C PRO A 328 10.17 -10.43 -0.90
N LEU A 329 9.52 -11.29 -0.12
CA LEU A 329 10.14 -11.86 1.08
C LEU A 329 11.26 -12.84 0.72
N SER A 330 12.24 -12.99 1.61
CA SER A 330 13.22 -14.09 1.57
C SER A 330 12.50 -15.44 1.47
N ASP A 331 13.09 -16.41 0.77
CA ASP A 331 12.48 -17.74 0.54
C ASP A 331 11.95 -18.41 1.82
N GLU A 332 12.71 -18.39 2.91
CA GLU A 332 12.28 -18.98 4.20
C GLU A 332 11.02 -18.30 4.74
N ARG A 333 10.97 -16.96 4.73
CA ARG A 333 9.81 -16.18 5.20
C ARG A 333 8.61 -16.36 4.26
N ARG A 334 8.84 -16.43 2.94
CA ARG A 334 7.79 -16.65 1.94
C ARG A 334 7.15 -18.03 2.11
N GLN A 335 7.94 -19.09 2.25
CA GLN A 335 7.41 -20.45 2.45
C GLN A 335 6.58 -20.55 3.73
N LYS A 336 7.08 -20.00 4.84
CA LYS A 336 6.32 -19.95 6.10
C LYS A 336 5.00 -19.16 5.96
N LEU A 337 5.03 -18.06 5.22
CA LEU A 337 3.82 -17.28 4.91
C LEU A 337 2.83 -18.11 4.08
N GLN A 338 3.30 -18.72 2.98
CA GLN A 338 2.47 -19.53 2.09
C GLN A 338 1.77 -20.66 2.88
N ASP A 339 2.52 -21.41 3.68
CA ASP A 339 1.98 -22.48 4.53
C ASP A 339 0.93 -21.95 5.52
N ALA A 340 1.24 -20.88 6.26
CA ALA A 340 0.31 -20.31 7.24
C ALA A 340 -0.97 -19.80 6.58
N VAL A 341 -0.84 -19.14 5.43
CA VAL A 341 -1.97 -18.55 4.72
C VAL A 341 -2.85 -19.60 4.05
N ILE A 342 -2.26 -20.63 3.43
CA ILE A 342 -3.00 -21.72 2.80
C ILE A 342 -3.75 -22.55 3.85
N ASN A 343 -3.14 -22.79 5.01
CA ASN A 343 -3.75 -23.54 6.12
C ASN A 343 -4.72 -22.71 6.99
N ALA A 344 -4.93 -21.44 6.64
CA ALA A 344 -5.82 -20.54 7.36
C ALA A 344 -5.42 -20.33 8.83
N ASP A 345 -4.13 -20.26 9.12
CA ASP A 345 -3.62 -19.99 10.46
C ASP A 345 -4.12 -18.62 10.93
N ALA A 346 -4.75 -18.58 12.10
CA ALA A 346 -5.28 -17.36 12.67
C ALA A 346 -4.14 -16.41 13.06
N MET A 347 -4.31 -15.13 12.76
CA MET A 347 -3.36 -14.10 13.14
C MET A 347 -3.25 -13.99 14.66
N GLU A 348 -2.02 -13.81 15.15
CA GLU A 348 -1.81 -13.38 16.53
C GLU A 348 -1.90 -11.85 16.61
N PRO A 349 -2.75 -11.30 17.49
CA PRO A 349 -2.85 -9.85 17.63
C PRO A 349 -1.53 -9.27 18.10
N LYS A 350 -0.96 -8.36 17.31
CA LYS A 350 0.23 -7.60 17.69
C LYS A 350 -0.18 -6.55 18.74
N SER A 351 0.50 -6.58 19.88
CA SER A 351 0.25 -5.72 21.06
C SER A 351 0.34 -4.23 20.75
#